data_AF-A0A965LJ77-F1
#
_entry.id   AF-A0A965LJ77-F1
#
_cell.length_a   1.000
_cell.length_b   1.000
_cell.length_c   1.000
_cell.angle_alpha   90.00
_cell.angle_beta   90.00
_cell.angle_gamma   90.00
#
_symmetry.space_group_name_H-M   'P 1'
#
loop_
_entity.id
_entity.type
_entity.pdbx_description
1 polymer ?
#
loop_
_entity_poly.entity_id
_entity_poly.type
_entity_poly.pdbx_seq_one_letter_code
_entity_poly.pdbx_strand_id
1 'polypeptide(L)'
;MVEALRGVVSDQGTAEGAQVPGYEVAGKTGTAKKVVQGDYAKDKYRSSFIGFLPADKPEFLVSILVDEPKGKVYYGGLVAGPAFKNIATQVAEQLHLNREAVVARRGN
;
A
#
# COMPACT_ATOMS: atom_id res chain seq x y z
N MET A 1 -1.85 12.23 -11.66
CA MET A 1 -1.00 11.10 -11.21
C MET A 1 -1.46 10.56 -9.86
N VAL A 2 -1.58 11.40 -8.82
CA VAL A 2 -2.09 10.98 -7.48
C VAL A 2 -3.45 10.27 -7.58
N GLU A 3 -4.40 10.78 -8.37
CA GLU A 3 -5.70 10.12 -8.60
C GLU A 3 -5.59 8.67 -9.09
N ALA A 4 -4.68 8.39 -10.01
CA ALA A 4 -4.47 7.04 -10.51
C ALA A 4 -3.90 6.10 -9.41
N LEU A 5 -3.11 6.66 -8.48
CA LEU A 5 -2.56 5.92 -7.34
C LEU A 5 -3.59 5.72 -6.22
N ARG A 6 -4.53 6.67 -6.03
CA ARG A 6 -5.68 6.48 -5.15
C ARG A 6 -6.54 5.30 -5.60
N GLY A 7 -6.80 5.21 -6.90
CA GLY A 7 -7.55 4.10 -7.51
C GLY A 7 -6.91 2.71 -7.32
N VAL A 8 -5.62 2.63 -6.96
CA VAL A 8 -4.99 1.34 -6.63
C VAL A 8 -5.45 0.81 -5.27
N VAL A 9 -5.76 1.71 -4.33
CA VAL A 9 -6.10 1.40 -2.93
C VAL A 9 -7.62 1.38 -2.70
N SER A 10 -8.43 1.78 -3.68
CA SER A 10 -9.89 1.68 -3.60
C SER A 10 -10.38 0.23 -3.52
N ASP A 11 -11.68 0.08 -3.25
CA ASP A 11 -12.42 -1.19 -3.29
C ASP A 11 -12.41 -1.86 -4.68
N GLN A 12 -12.22 -1.08 -5.74
CA GLN A 12 -12.02 -1.57 -7.11
C GLN A 12 -10.54 -1.72 -7.50
N GLY A 13 -9.63 -1.44 -6.57
CA GLY A 13 -8.19 -1.41 -6.77
C GLY A 13 -7.52 -2.77 -6.60
N THR A 14 -6.19 -2.77 -6.72
CA THR A 14 -5.35 -3.98 -6.58
C THR A 14 -4.71 -4.12 -5.20
N ALA A 15 -4.96 -3.15 -4.30
CA ALA A 15 -4.37 -3.10 -2.96
C ALA A 15 -5.35 -2.51 -1.93
N GLU A 16 -6.61 -2.95 -1.93
CA GLU A 16 -7.63 -2.56 -0.95
C GLU A 16 -7.14 -2.70 0.51
N GLY A 17 -6.35 -3.74 0.80
CA GLY A 17 -5.75 -3.97 2.13
C GLY A 17 -4.82 -2.86 2.63
N ALA A 18 -4.44 -1.90 1.78
CA ALA A 18 -3.62 -0.74 2.15
C ALA A 18 -4.42 0.51 2.56
N GLN A 19 -5.76 0.44 2.60
CA GLN A 19 -6.61 1.54 3.07
C GLN A 19 -6.33 1.89 4.54
N VAL A 20 -6.06 3.17 4.81
CA VAL A 20 -5.86 3.71 6.16
C VAL A 20 -7.11 4.50 6.57
N PRO A 21 -7.87 4.07 7.60
CA PRO A 21 -9.08 4.77 8.01
C PRO A 21 -8.82 6.24 8.37
N GLY A 22 -9.60 7.15 7.77
CA GLY A 22 -9.49 8.59 8.03
C GLY A 22 -8.41 9.32 7.23
N TYR A 23 -7.71 8.65 6.31
CA TYR A 23 -6.75 9.27 5.41
C TYR A 23 -6.92 8.74 3.99
N GLU A 24 -6.75 9.62 3.00
CA GLU A 24 -6.62 9.18 1.62
C GLU A 24 -5.19 8.72 1.35
N VAL A 25 -5.05 7.51 0.83
CA VAL A 25 -3.77 6.88 0.51
C VAL A 25 -3.60 6.86 -1.00
N ALA A 26 -2.43 7.27 -1.47
CA ALA A 26 -1.98 7.05 -2.84
C ALA A 26 -0.79 6.09 -2.81
N GLY A 27 -0.89 4.97 -3.52
CA GLY A 27 0.16 3.96 -3.49
C GLY A 27 0.15 2.98 -4.65
N LYS A 28 1.12 2.07 -4.64
CA LYS A 28 1.28 1.03 -5.65
C LYS A 28 1.76 -0.28 -5.02
N THR A 29 1.22 -1.37 -5.56
CA THR A 29 1.67 -2.74 -5.26
C THR A 29 2.68 -3.22 -6.30
N GLY A 30 3.64 -4.02 -5.84
CA GLY A 30 4.59 -4.74 -6.69
C GLY A 30 4.69 -6.22 -6.32
N THR A 31 4.96 -7.05 -7.32
CA THR A 31 5.29 -8.47 -7.13
C THR A 31 6.29 -8.88 -8.17
N ALA A 32 7.47 -9.30 -7.73
CA ALA A 32 8.56 -9.69 -8.61
C ALA A 32 9.01 -11.12 -8.30
N LYS A 33 9.27 -11.92 -9.34
CA LYS A 33 9.99 -13.18 -9.15
C LYS A 33 11.44 -12.90 -8.76
N LYS A 34 11.93 -13.61 -7.75
CA LYS A 34 13.32 -13.47 -7.30
C LYS A 34 14.25 -14.15 -8.32
N VAL A 35 15.38 -13.52 -8.59
CA VAL A 35 16.45 -14.11 -9.41
C VAL A 35 17.41 -14.88 -8.49
N VAL A 36 17.67 -16.14 -8.82
CA VAL A 36 18.60 -17.03 -8.10
C VAL A 36 19.54 -17.62 -9.14
N GLN A 37 20.84 -17.37 -8.99
CA GLN A 37 21.87 -17.87 -9.91
C GLN A 37 21.66 -17.50 -11.38
N GLY A 38 21.05 -16.34 -11.65
CA GLY A 38 20.81 -15.84 -13.01
C GLY A 38 19.42 -16.16 -13.56
N ASP A 39 18.68 -17.08 -12.94
CA ASP A 39 17.35 -17.49 -13.39
C ASP A 39 16.24 -17.04 -12.45
N TYR A 40 15.02 -16.88 -12.97
CA TYR A 40 13.85 -16.66 -12.12
C TYR A 40 13.53 -17.92 -11.32
N ALA A 41 13.50 -17.79 -10.00
CA ALA A 41 13.10 -18.85 -9.10
C ALA A 41 11.64 -19.27 -9.37
N LYS A 42 11.36 -20.57 -9.21
CA LYS A 42 10.02 -21.13 -9.44
C LYS A 42 9.00 -20.54 -8.46
N ASP A 43 9.34 -20.53 -7.17
CA ASP A 43 8.40 -20.23 -6.08
C ASP A 43 8.91 -19.18 -5.09
N LYS A 44 9.84 -18.31 -5.51
CA LYS A 44 10.35 -17.21 -4.68
C LYS A 44 9.97 -15.86 -5.26
N TYR A 45 9.34 -15.05 -4.43
CA TYR A 45 8.82 -13.74 -4.81
C TYR A 45 9.29 -12.67 -3.85
N ARG A 46 9.30 -11.42 -4.34
CA ARG A 46 9.34 -10.21 -3.53
C ARG A 46 8.02 -9.49 -3.70
N SER A 47 7.32 -9.30 -2.60
CA SER A 47 6.00 -8.67 -2.56
C SER A 47 6.12 -7.33 -1.88
N SER A 48 5.64 -6.28 -2.53
CA SER A 48 5.82 -4.93 -2.01
C SER A 48 4.57 -4.07 -2.12
N PHE A 49 4.51 -3.08 -1.25
CA PHE A 49 3.59 -1.97 -1.36
C PHE A 49 4.30 -0.70 -0.92
N ILE A 50 4.13 0.38 -1.68
CA ILE A 50 4.64 1.70 -1.34
C ILE A 50 3.51 2.72 -1.47
N GLY A 51 3.37 3.61 -0.50
CA GLY A 51 2.34 4.64 -0.53
C GLY A 51 2.65 5.80 0.40
N PHE A 52 1.94 6.90 0.18
CA PHE A 52 2.06 8.13 0.96
C PHE A 52 0.67 8.64 1.36
N LEU A 53 0.64 9.40 2.46
CA LEU A 53 -0.57 9.98 3.02
C LEU A 53 -0.27 11.26 3.83
N PRO A 54 -1.25 12.19 3.95
CA PRO A 54 -2.46 12.28 3.12
C PRO A 54 -2.14 12.46 1.63
N ALA A 55 -2.94 11.89 0.74
CA ALA A 55 -2.61 11.86 -0.69
C ALA A 55 -2.57 13.24 -1.37
N ASP A 56 -3.38 14.21 -0.93
CA ASP A 56 -3.39 15.59 -1.48
C ASP A 56 -2.21 16.43 -0.95
N LYS A 57 -1.78 16.18 0.29
CA LYS A 57 -0.65 16.87 0.93
C LYS A 57 0.21 15.85 1.70
N PRO A 58 1.14 15.15 1.02
CA PRO A 58 1.89 14.06 1.64
C PRO A 58 2.78 14.56 2.77
N GLU A 59 2.59 14.01 3.97
CA GLU A 59 3.44 14.30 5.14
C GLU A 59 4.47 13.18 5.36
N PHE A 60 4.15 11.94 4.94
CA PHE A 60 5.09 10.82 4.97
C PHE A 60 4.79 9.74 3.92
N LEU A 61 5.77 8.87 3.70
CA LEU A 61 5.70 7.70 2.83
C LEU A 61 6.13 6.44 3.62
N VAL A 62 5.48 5.32 3.34
CA VAL A 62 5.88 4.00 3.85
C VAL A 62 6.07 3.05 2.66
N SER A 63 7.19 2.32 2.69
CA SER A 63 7.49 1.25 1.75
C SER A 63 7.66 -0.05 2.51
N ILE A 64 6.91 -1.08 2.11
CA ILE A 64 6.97 -2.42 2.68
C ILE A 64 7.47 -3.37 1.60
N LEU A 65 8.46 -4.19 1.96
CA LEU A 65 8.99 -5.27 1.14
C LEU A 65 8.98 -6.55 1.97
N VAL A 66 8.34 -7.59 1.46
CA VAL A 66 8.36 -8.94 2.02
C VAL A 66 9.14 -9.83 1.05
N ASP A 67 10.29 -10.34 1.51
CA ASP A 67 11.11 -11.29 0.75
C ASP A 67 10.66 -12.72 1.05
N GLU A 68 10.39 -13.49 -0.01
CA GLU A 68 9.96 -14.89 0.04
C GLU A 68 8.74 -15.13 0.96
N PRO A 69 7.58 -14.47 0.71
CA PRO A 69 6.37 -14.73 1.48
C PRO A 69 5.98 -16.22 1.37
N LYS A 70 5.60 -16.80 2.50
CA LYS A 70 5.23 -18.22 2.59
C LYS A 70 3.73 -18.39 2.38
N GLY A 71 3.35 -19.54 1.82
CA GLY A 71 1.96 -19.90 1.56
C GLY A 71 1.54 -19.69 0.10
N LYS A 72 0.23 -19.70 -0.17
CA LYS A 72 -0.31 -19.62 -1.54
C LYS A 72 -0.48 -18.18 -2.05
N VAL A 73 -0.36 -17.18 -1.17
CA VAL A 73 -0.59 -15.77 -1.48
C VAL A 73 0.75 -15.03 -1.54
N TYR A 74 1.06 -14.44 -2.70
CA TYR A 74 2.32 -13.73 -2.95
C TYR A 74 2.12 -12.35 -3.62
N TYR A 75 0.88 -11.93 -3.89
CA TYR A 75 0.63 -10.61 -4.49
C TYR A 75 0.90 -9.48 -3.48
N GLY A 76 1.59 -8.44 -3.92
CA GLY A 76 2.04 -7.30 -3.10
C GLY A 76 0.91 -6.64 -2.32
N GLY A 77 -0.22 -6.37 -2.97
CA GLY A 77 -1.38 -5.75 -2.32
C GLY A 77 -1.97 -6.61 -1.19
N LEU A 78 -1.94 -7.94 -1.35
CA LEU A 78 -2.47 -8.88 -0.36
C LEU A 78 -1.46 -9.17 0.76
N VAL A 79 -0.16 -9.22 0.44
CA VAL A 79 0.91 -9.55 1.39
C VAL A 79 1.39 -8.32 2.16
N ALA A 80 1.73 -7.25 1.45
CA ALA A 80 2.36 -6.05 2.01
C ALA A 80 1.33 -4.94 2.37
N GLY A 81 0.16 -4.94 1.72
CA GLY A 81 -0.90 -3.95 1.98
C GLY A 81 -1.36 -3.90 3.45
N PRO A 82 -1.71 -5.04 4.09
CA PRO A 82 -2.14 -5.04 5.50
C PRO A 82 -1.06 -4.51 6.46
N ALA A 83 0.21 -4.82 6.20
CA ALA A 83 1.32 -4.29 7.00
C ALA A 83 1.47 -2.78 6.80
N PHE A 84 1.37 -2.28 5.56
CA PHE A 84 1.34 -0.85 5.26
C PHE A 84 0.23 -0.16 6.05
N LYS A 85 -1.01 -0.67 6.00
CA LYS A 85 -2.16 -0.10 6.73
C LYS A 85 -1.85 0.07 8.22
N ASN A 86 -1.37 -0.99 8.87
CA ASN A 86 -1.12 -0.98 10.31
C ASN A 86 0.00 -0.02 10.71
N ILE A 87 1.08 0.04 9.91
CA ILE A 87 2.22 0.94 10.18
C ILE A 87 1.82 2.38 9.91
N ALA A 88 1.22 2.66 8.75
CA ALA A 88 0.79 4.00 8.37
C ALA A 88 -0.23 4.59 9.34
N THR A 89 -1.16 3.78 9.87
CA THR A 89 -2.11 4.22 10.90
C THR A 89 -1.37 4.71 12.15
N GLN A 90 -0.42 3.91 12.66
CA GLN A 90 0.35 4.26 13.85
C GLN A 90 1.23 5.50 13.62
N VAL A 91 1.86 5.61 12.45
CA VAL A 91 2.68 6.79 12.11
C VAL A 91 1.81 8.05 12.05
N ALA A 92 0.64 7.99 11.42
CA ALA A 92 -0.26 9.13 11.34
C ALA A 92 -0.76 9.58 12.73
N GLU A 93 -1.04 8.63 13.63
CA GLU A 93 -1.40 8.91 15.02
C GLU A 93 -0.25 9.54 15.80
N GLN A 94 0.97 9.02 15.68
CA GLN A 94 2.17 9.57 16.34
C GLN A 94 2.55 10.96 15.84
N LEU A 95 2.32 11.23 14.55
CA LEU A 95 2.52 12.55 13.96
C LEU A 95 1.36 13.51 14.23
N HIS A 96 0.34 13.07 14.98
CA HIS A 96 -0.86 13.86 15.27
C HIS A 96 -1.50 14.46 14.01
N LEU A 97 -1.49 13.72 12.90
CA LEU A 97 -2.05 14.21 11.65
C LEU A 97 -3.56 14.37 11.79
N ASN A 98 -4.08 15.54 11.39
CA ASN A 98 -5.51 15.75 11.31
C ASN A 98 -6.10 14.73 10.33
N ARG A 99 -7.09 13.96 10.79
CA ARG A 99 -7.83 13.06 9.91
C ARG A 99 -8.55 13.91 8.87
N GLU A 100 -8.19 13.77 7.61
CA GLU A 100 -8.92 14.47 6.55
C GLU A 100 -10.27 13.78 6.37
N ALA A 101 -11.34 14.57 6.53
CA ALA A 101 -12.69 14.06 6.42
C ALA A 101 -12.95 13.59 4.99
N VAL A 102 -13.17 12.28 4.85
CA VAL A 102 -13.76 11.60 3.67
C VAL A 102 -15.13 12.19 3.25
N VAL A 103 -15.63 13.22 3.96
CA VAL A 103 -16.96 13.81 3.80
C VAL A 103 -17.04 14.84 2.67
N ALA A 104 -15.93 15.41 2.18
CA ALA A 104 -16.00 16.57 1.28
C ALA A 104 -16.25 16.27 -0.22
N ARG A 105 -16.30 15.00 -0.68
CA ARG A 105 -16.38 14.71 -2.13
C ARG A 105 -17.40 13.65 -2.58
N ARG A 106 -18.34 13.21 -1.71
CA ARG A 106 -19.51 12.39 -2.12
C ARG A 106 -20.74 13.25 -2.45
N GLY A 107 -20.55 14.32 -3.20
CA GLY A 107 -21.62 15.23 -3.61
C GLY A 107 -21.33 15.87 -4.97
N ASN A 108 -21.59 15.10 -6.03
CA ASN A 108 -22.19 15.52 -7.31
C ASN A 108 -22.23 14.31 -8.26
#